data_AF-A0AAP9VSS2-F1
#
_entry.id   AF-A0AAP9VSS2-F1
#
_cell.length_a   1.000
_cell.length_b   1.000
_cell.length_c   1.000
_cell.angle_alpha   90.00
_cell.angle_beta   90.00
_cell.angle_gamma   90.00
#
_symmetry.space_group_name_H-M   'P 1'
#
loop_
_entity.id
_entity.type
_entity.pdbx_description
1 polymer ?
#
loop_
_entity_poly.entity_id
_entity_poly.type
_entity_poly.pdbx_seq_one_letter_code
_entity_poly.pdbx_strand_id
1 'polypeptide(L)' 'MAKNFLDLKTDPSLLCALHGASQHKQTAAEMLEQRVSFVYGSVSSNNGVTREQVRKLILEQEGVEGETR' A
#
# COMPACT_ATOMS: atom_id res chain seq x y z
N MET A 1 -30.90 -23.06 -15.08
CA MET A 1 -29.70 -23.25 -14.25
C MET A 1 -28.52 -22.68 -15.02
N ALA A 2 -28.11 -21.44 -14.72
CA ALA A 2 -27.03 -20.79 -15.45
C ALA A 2 -25.70 -21.52 -15.15
N LYS A 3 -25.04 -21.98 -16.22
CA LYS A 3 -23.75 -22.67 -16.16
C LYS A 3 -22.68 -21.60 -15.97
N ASN A 4 -22.11 -21.50 -14.76
CA ASN A 4 -21.06 -20.52 -14.46
C ASN A 4 -19.83 -20.79 -15.34
N PHE A 5 -19.55 -19.87 -16.27
CA PHE A 5 -18.63 -20.06 -17.40
C PHE A 5 -17.14 -19.90 -17.04
N LEU A 6 -16.81 -19.82 -15.74
CA LEU A 6 -15.46 -19.63 -15.24
C LEU A 6 -15.31 -20.48 -13.98
N ASP A 7 -14.81 -21.70 -14.14
CA ASP A 7 -14.45 -22.60 -13.04
C ASP A 7 -13.14 -22.07 -12.39
N LEU A 8 -13.18 -20.82 -11.91
CA LEU A 8 -12.09 -20.15 -11.23
C LEU A 8 -11.83 -20.90 -9.93
N LYS A 9 -10.77 -21.71 -9.92
CA LYS A 9 -10.23 -22.33 -8.71
C LYS A 9 -9.57 -21.25 -7.84
N THR A 10 -10.39 -20.41 -7.23
CA THR A 10 -9.89 -19.41 -6.30
C THR A 10 -9.72 -20.08 -4.95
N ASP A 11 -8.52 -19.96 -4.39
CA ASP A 11 -8.23 -20.43 -3.04
C ASP A 11 -9.19 -19.75 -2.04
N PRO A 12 -9.98 -20.52 -1.27
CA PRO A 12 -10.90 -19.95 -0.27
C PRO A 12 -10.18 -19.10 0.78
N SER A 13 -8.93 -19.42 1.11
CA SER A 13 -8.13 -18.64 2.05
C SER A 13 -7.77 -17.26 1.49
N LEU A 14 -7.48 -17.18 0.18
CA LEU A 14 -7.25 -15.93 -0.52
C LEU A 14 -8.51 -15.06 -0.54
N LEU A 15 -9.67 -15.64 -0.82
CA LEU A 15 -10.95 -14.89 -0.80
C LEU A 15 -11.25 -14.33 0.59
N CYS A 16 -11.03 -15.13 1.63
CA CYS A 16 -11.21 -14.69 3.01
C CYS A 16 -10.27 -13.54 3.37
N ALA A 17 -8.99 -13.64 3.00
CA ALA A 17 -8.00 -12.59 3.24
C ALA A 17 -8.35 -11.29 2.50
N LEU A 18 -8.73 -11.38 1.22
CA LEU A 18 -9.16 -10.22 0.43
C LEU A 18 -10.42 -9.57 1.00
N HIS A 19 -11.39 -10.37 1.42
CA HIS A 19 -12.59 -9.86 2.08
C HIS A 19 -12.25 -9.13 3.37
N GLY A 20 -11.41 -9.72 4.23
CA GLY A 20 -10.93 -9.07 5.46
C GLY A 20 -10.20 -7.75 5.18
N ALA A 21 -9.29 -7.74 4.20
CA ALA A 21 -8.57 -6.54 3.79
C ALA A 21 -9.51 -5.45 3.25
N SER A 22 -10.57 -5.82 2.51
CA SER A 22 -11.54 -4.86 1.97
C SER A 22 -12.37 -4.14 3.04
N GLN A 23 -12.56 -4.78 4.20
CA GLN A 23 -13.32 -4.22 5.32
C GLN A 23 -12.41 -3.46 6.30
N HIS A 24 -11.09 -3.61 6.19
CA HIS A 24 -10.13 -2.96 7.07
C HIS A 24 -9.98 -1.48 6.71
N LYS A 25 -10.37 -0.60 7.63
CA LYS A 25 -10.07 0.83 7.51
C LYS A 25 -8.64 1.08 7.96
N GLN A 26 -7.81 1.50 7.03
CA GLN A 26 -6.39 1.73 7.26
C GLN A 26 -6.17 2.89 8.22
N THR A 27 -5.21 2.70 9.12
CA THR A 27 -4.67 3.74 9.99
C THR A 27 -3.76 4.69 9.21
N ALA A 28 -3.48 5.87 9.78
CA ALA A 28 -2.56 6.83 9.16
C ALA A 28 -1.16 6.25 8.95
N ALA A 29 -0.65 5.44 9.90
CA ALA A 29 0.65 4.79 9.77
C ALA A 29 0.68 3.74 8.65
N GLU A 30 -0.37 2.92 8.52
CA GLU A 30 -0.49 1.96 7.42
C GLU A 30 -0.59 2.67 6.06
N MET A 31 -1.31 3.78 6.01
CA MET A 31 -1.42 4.58 4.78
C MET A 31 -0.09 5.20 4.37
N LEU A 32 0.67 5.72 5.34
CA LEU A 32 2.01 6.23 5.11
C LEU A 32 2.92 5.12 4.56
N GLU A 33 2.94 3.94 5.18
CA GLU A 33 3.77 2.81 4.72
C GLU A 33 3.41 2.34 3.30
N GLN A 34 2.13 2.33 2.96
CA GLN A 34 1.71 1.99 1.60
C GLN A 34 2.13 3.06 0.60
N ARG A 35 2.00 4.33 0.94
CA ARG A 35 2.45 5.43 0.08
C ARG A 35 3.96 5.38 -0.15
N VAL A 36 4.75 5.16 0.91
CA VAL A 36 6.20 4.94 0.82
C VAL A 36 6.52 3.76 -0.09
N SER A 37 5.83 2.63 0.09
CA SER A 37 6.04 1.42 -0.73
C SER A 37 5.72 1.66 -2.21
N PHE A 38 4.61 2.36 -2.47
CA PHE A 38 4.17 2.69 -3.83
C PHE A 38 5.18 3.59 -4.53
N VAL A 39 5.56 4.70 -3.89
CA VAL A 39 6.53 5.65 -4.45
C VAL A 39 7.87 4.95 -4.67
N TYR A 40 8.39 4.25 -3.64
CA TYR A 40 9.65 3.52 -3.75
C TYR A 40 9.65 2.47 -4.87
N GLY A 41 8.54 1.76 -5.07
CA GLY A 41 8.40 0.80 -6.17
C GLY A 41 8.28 1.45 -7.56
N SER A 42 7.84 2.72 -7.62
CA SER A 42 7.67 3.48 -8.87
C SER A 42 8.95 4.18 -9.33
N VAL A 43 9.87 4.51 -8.41
CA VAL A 43 11.20 5.01 -8.77
C VAL A 43 12.04 3.86 -9.30
N SER A 44 12.70 4.05 -10.43
CA SER A 44 13.60 3.03 -10.98
C SER A 44 14.69 2.68 -9.96
N SER A 45 15.01 1.39 -9.87
CA SER A 45 16.02 0.85 -8.95
C SER A 45 17.45 1.36 -9.21
N ASN A 46 17.68 2.02 -10.35
CA ASN A 46 19.00 2.45 -10.80
C ASN A 46 19.44 3.82 -10.24
N ASN A 47 18.68 4.37 -9.29
CA ASN A 47 18.78 5.79 -8.89
C ASN A 47 19.45 5.97 -7.54
N GLY A 48 19.81 4.88 -6.84
CA GLY A 48 20.39 4.91 -5.49
C GLY A 48 19.44 5.40 -4.39
N VAL A 49 18.17 5.65 -4.72
CA VAL A 49 17.17 6.13 -3.76
C VAL A 49 16.82 5.01 -2.78
N THR A 50 16.77 5.35 -1.50
CA THR A 50 16.40 4.44 -0.41
C THR A 50 14.95 4.64 0.01
N ARG A 51 14.38 3.63 0.68
CA ARG A 51 13.01 3.69 1.20
C ARG A 51 12.86 4.76 2.28
N GLU A 52 13.90 4.97 3.08
CA GLU A 52 13.96 5.97 4.14
C GLU A 52 13.96 7.40 3.57
N GLN A 53 14.70 7.63 2.49
CA GLN A 53 14.68 8.92 1.78
C GLN A 53 13.29 9.23 1.21
N VAL A 54 12.61 8.23 0.65
CA VAL A 54 11.21 8.38 0.20
C VAL A 54 10.29 8.72 1.35
N ARG A 55 10.42 8.04 2.50
CA ARG A 55 9.62 8.32 3.70
C ARG A 55 9.81 9.76 4.18
N LYS A 56 11.06 10.22 4.29
CA LYS A 56 11.37 11.59 4.71
C LYS A 56 10.72 12.63 3.80
N LEU A 57 10.86 12.45 2.47
CA LEU A 57 10.29 13.38 1.49
C LEU A 57 8.75 13.47 1.59
N ILE A 58 8.07 12.33 1.81
CA ILE A 58 6.61 12.30 1.96
C ILE A 58 6.19 13.07 3.23
N LEU A 59 6.88 12.85 4.35
CA LEU A 59 6.60 13.55 5.61
C LEU A 59 6.85 15.05 5.52
N GLU A 60 7.90 15.47 4.82
CA GLU A 60 8.19 16.88 4.52
C GLU A 60 7.09 17.53 3.67
N GLN A 61 6.59 16.84 2.64
CA GLN A 61 5.51 17.33 1.77
C GLN A 61 4.17 17.45 2.51
N GLU A 62 3.89 16.55 3.45
CA GLU A 62 2.66 16.57 4.24
C GLU A 62 2.72 17.57 5.40
N GLY A 63 3.85 18.25 5.60
CA GLY A 63 4.03 19.24 6.67
C GLY A 63 4.15 18.64 8.07
N VAL A 64 4.28 17.31 8.18
CA VAL A 64 4.33 16.57 9.45
C VAL A 64 5.63 16.84 10.21
N GLU A 65 6.71 17.23 9.51
CA GLU A 65 7.97 17.65 10.12
C GLU A 65 7.99 19.13 10.57
N GLY A 66 6.90 19.89 10.39
CA GLY A 66 6.84 21.34 10.66
C GLY A 66 6.28 21.78 12.01
N GLU A 67 5.56 20.91 12.73
CA GLU A 67 4.95 21.24 14.03
C GLU A 67 5.87 20.88 15.20
N THR A 68 6.99 21.59 15.30
CA THR A 68 7.69 21.78 16.58
C THR A 68 8.16 23.23 16.64
N ARG A 69 7.22 24.15 16.82
CA ARG A 69 7.46 25.54 17.20
C ARG A 69 6.38 26.02 18.15
#